data_AF-A0A523X6V0-F1
#
_entry.id   AF-A0A523X6V0-F1
#
_cell.length_a   1.000
_cell.length_b   1.000
_cell.length_c   1.000
_cell.angle_alpha   90.00
_cell.angle_beta   90.00
_cell.angle_gamma   90.00
#
_symmetry.space_group_name_H-M   'P 1'
#
loop_
_entity.id
_entity.type
_entity.pdbx_description
1 polymer ?
#
loop_
_entity_poly.entity_id
_entity_poly.type
_entity_poly.pdbx_seq_one_letter_code
_entity_poly.pdbx_strand_id
1 'polypeptide(L)' 'MMKIVVALALITFVVSRMVGCGTTAPEARFTATPTTGQAPVQVQFTDMSRGNVSTWAWDFDNDGVVDSNLQNPQH' A
#
# COMPACT_ATOMS: atom_id res chain seq x y z
N MET A 1 -6.66 -13.33 -21.22
CA MET A 1 -7.61 -12.50 -20.44
C MET A 1 -6.93 -12.20 -19.11
N MET A 2 -6.22 -11.07 -19.03
CA MET A 2 -5.32 -10.77 -17.91
C MET A 2 -6.16 -10.32 -16.70
N LYS A 3 -6.15 -11.11 -15.63
CA LYS A 3 -6.72 -10.73 -14.34
C LYS A 3 -5.59 -10.08 -13.56
N ILE A 4 -5.61 -8.76 -13.42
CA ILE A 4 -4.67 -8.04 -12.56
C ILE A 4 -5.03 -8.39 -11.11
N VAL A 5 -4.12 -9.11 -10.46
CA VAL A 5 -4.17 -9.45 -9.04
C VAL A 5 -3.69 -8.19 -8.32
N VAL A 6 -4.60 -7.47 -7.66
CA VAL A 6 -4.24 -6.35 -6.79
C VAL A 6 -3.44 -6.94 -5.63
N ALA A 7 -2.13 -6.66 -5.61
CA ALA A 7 -1.16 -7.24 -4.70
C ALA A 7 -1.51 -6.95 -3.23
N LEU A 8 -1.44 -8.02 -2.42
CA LEU A 8 -1.36 -7.91 -0.98
C LEU A 8 0.00 -7.31 -0.62
N ALA A 9 0.04 -6.04 -0.23
CA ALA A 9 1.21 -5.50 0.45
C ALA A 9 1.33 -6.14 1.84
N LEU A 10 2.07 -7.25 1.91
CA LEU A 10 2.71 -7.69 3.16
C LEU A 10 3.80 -6.66 3.47
N ILE A 11 3.45 -5.62 4.23
CA ILE A 11 4.44 -4.70 4.77
C ILE A 11 5.37 -5.51 5.68
N THR A 12 6.63 -5.60 5.25
CA THR A 12 7.69 -6.26 6.01
C THR A 12 7.86 -5.52 7.34
N PHE A 13 7.62 -6.23 8.44
CA PHE A 13 7.66 -5.70 9.80
C PHE A 13 9.12 -5.39 10.18
N VAL A 14 9.51 -4.12 10.23
CA VAL A 14 10.74 -3.73 10.94
C VAL A 14 10.41 -3.72 12.43
N VAL A 15 10.66 -4.82 13.13
CA VAL A 15 10.62 -4.86 14.60
C VAL A 15 11.84 -4.10 15.13
N SER A 16 11.71 -2.79 15.36
CA SER A 16 12.66 -2.06 16.20
C SER A 16 12.23 -2.22 17.66
N ARG A 17 13.03 -2.96 18.44
CA ARG A 17 12.80 -3.19 19.88
C ARG A 17 13.20 -1.93 20.68
N MET A 18 12.44 -1.71 21.78
CA MET A 18 12.67 -0.83 22.96
C MET A 18 12.26 0.65 22.73
N VAL A 19 11.42 1.35 23.51
CA VAL A 19 11.14 1.42 24.96
C VAL A 19 9.73 2.01 25.23
N GLY A 20 8.95 1.43 26.15
CA GLY A 20 8.15 2.19 27.13
C GLY A 20 6.92 3.05 26.77
N CYS A 21 6.35 3.04 25.56
CA CYS A 21 5.01 3.65 25.33
C CYS A 21 4.21 2.82 24.32
N GLY A 22 2.97 2.47 24.65
CA GLY A 22 2.14 1.48 23.95
C GLY A 22 1.67 1.89 22.55
N THR A 23 2.57 2.07 21.59
CA THR A 23 2.23 2.36 20.21
C THR A 23 1.97 1.05 19.46
N THR A 24 0.71 0.74 19.21
CA THR A 24 0.28 -0.33 18.30
C THR A 24 0.98 -0.15 16.95
N ALA A 25 1.51 -1.24 16.38
CA ALA A 25 2.10 -1.23 15.05
C ALA A 25 1.09 -0.68 14.02
N PRO A 26 1.55 0.03 12.97
CA PRO A 26 0.65 0.53 11.95
C PRO A 26 -0.04 -0.64 11.23
N GLU A 27 -1.35 -0.50 11.02
CA GLU A 27 -2.17 -1.43 10.23
C GLU A 27 -2.26 -0.90 8.80
N ALA A 28 -1.68 -1.61 7.84
CA ALA A 28 -1.73 -1.25 6.42
C ALA A 28 -3.13 -1.47 5.86
N ARG A 29 -3.76 -0.43 5.31
CA ARG A 29 -5.06 -0.54 4.65
C ARG A 29 -5.16 0.47 3.52
N PHE A 30 -5.88 0.13 2.46
CA PHE A 30 -6.12 1.04 1.35
C PHE A 30 -7.41 0.70 0.58
N THR A 31 -7.84 1.62 -0.26
CA THR A 31 -8.85 1.38 -1.30
C THR A 31 -8.30 1.77 -2.67
N ALA A 32 -8.88 1.21 -3.73
CA ALA A 32 -8.51 1.50 -5.11
C ALA A 32 -9.79 1.77 -5.91
N THR A 33 -9.81 2.81 -6.74
CA THR A 33 -10.97 3.13 -7.59
C THR A 33 -10.52 3.65 -8.96
N PRO A 34 -11.04 3.10 -10.08
CA PRO A 34 -11.90 1.92 -10.16
C PRO A 34 -11.11 0.62 -9.94
N THR A 35 -11.79 -0.44 -9.48
CA THR A 35 -11.16 -1.77 -9.30
C THR A 35 -11.23 -2.65 -10.55
N THR A 36 -11.96 -2.20 -11.58
CA THR A 36 -12.11 -2.89 -12.86
C THR A 36 -12.28 -1.86 -13.98
N GLY A 37 -11.93 -2.24 -15.21
CA GLY A 37 -12.12 -1.41 -16.40
C GLY A 37 -11.38 -2.00 -17.60
N GLN A 38 -11.55 -1.38 -18.77
CA GLN A 38 -10.83 -1.75 -19.98
C GLN A 38 -9.57 -0.90 -20.11
N ALA A 39 -8.41 -1.55 -20.22
CA ALA A 39 -7.13 -0.87 -20.33
C ALA A 39 -7.08 0.11 -21.53
N PRO A 40 -6.40 1.26 -21.40
CA PRO A 40 -5.74 1.75 -20.18
C PRO A 40 -6.76 2.30 -19.16
N VAL A 41 -6.59 1.94 -17.89
CA VAL A 41 -7.40 2.43 -16.78
C VAL A 41 -6.47 3.14 -15.82
N GLN A 42 -6.80 4.38 -15.47
CA GLN A 42 -6.14 5.08 -14.38
C GLN A 42 -6.83 4.71 -13.07
N VAL A 43 -6.07 4.20 -12.10
CA VAL A 43 -6.57 3.80 -10.78
C VAL A 43 -6.03 4.76 -9.73
N GLN A 44 -6.94 5.33 -8.93
CA GLN A 44 -6.59 6.09 -7.74
C GLN A 44 -6.54 5.16 -6.53
N PHE A 45 -5.41 5.19 -5.81
CA PHE A 45 -5.25 4.51 -4.54
C PHE A 45 -5.40 5.50 -3.39
N THR A 46 -6.12 5.11 -2.35
CA THR A 46 -6.33 5.93 -1.15
C THR A 46 -5.87 5.15 0.08
N ASP A 47 -4.93 5.71 0.81
CA ASP A 47 -4.46 5.18 2.09
C ASP A 47 -5.55 5.23 3.14
N MET A 48 -5.73 4.11 3.85
CA MET A 48 -6.66 3.95 4.97
C MET A 48 -5.93 3.35 6.19
N SER A 49 -4.60 3.43 6.19
CA SER A 49 -3.76 2.83 7.22
C SER A 49 -4.06 3.44 8.59
N ARG A 50 -3.86 2.65 9.64
CA ARG A 50 -4.09 3.06 11.04
C ARG A 50 -2.80 3.01 11.83
N GLY A 51 -2.76 3.76 12.93
CA GLY A 51 -1.56 3.87 13.76
C GLY A 51 -0.63 4.98 13.27
N ASN A 52 0.63 4.94 13.69
CA ASN A 52 1.63 5.92 13.30
C ASN A 52 2.33 5.46 12.02
N VAL A 53 1.92 6.02 10.87
CA VAL A 53 2.50 5.74 9.56
C VAL A 53 3.34 6.94 9.13
N SER A 54 4.60 6.71 8.78
CA SER A 54 5.56 7.76 8.37
C SER A 54 5.92 7.71 6.89
N THR A 55 5.77 6.56 6.24
CA THR A 55 6.18 6.33 4.85
C THR A 55 5.24 5.34 4.16
N TRP A 56 5.10 5.46 2.83
CA TRP A 56 4.36 4.54 1.97
C TRP A 56 5.29 3.98 0.89
N ALA A 57 5.06 2.74 0.49
CA ALA A 57 5.75 2.09 -0.61
C ALA A 57 4.71 1.28 -1.38
N TRP A 58 4.44 1.71 -2.60
CA TRP A 58 3.50 1.06 -3.51
C TRP A 58 4.26 0.35 -4.60
N ASP A 59 3.91 -0.90 -4.82
CA ASP A 59 4.37 -1.78 -5.88
C ASP A 59 3.10 -2.27 -6.58
N PHE A 60 2.83 -1.75 -7.79
CA PHE A 60 1.55 -1.96 -8.48
C PHE A 60 1.56 -3.23 -9.32
N ASP A 61 2.72 -3.72 -9.73
CA ASP A 61 2.88 -4.91 -10.57
C ASP A 61 3.45 -6.13 -9.81
N ASN A 62 3.76 -5.96 -8.52
CA ASN A 62 4.27 -6.96 -7.60
C ASN A 62 5.60 -7.57 -8.07
N ASP A 63 6.50 -6.74 -8.62
CA ASP A 63 7.84 -7.14 -9.04
C ASP A 63 8.89 -7.00 -7.93
N GLY A 64 8.52 -6.42 -6.79
CA GLY A 64 9.40 -6.15 -5.64
C GLY A 64 10.12 -4.80 -5.71
N VAL A 65 9.81 -3.97 -6.70
CA VAL A 65 10.31 -2.60 -6.89
C VAL A 65 9.21 -1.61 -6.49
N VAL A 66 9.60 -0.53 -5.81
CA VAL A 66 8.67 0.51 -5.40
C VAL A 66 8.43 1.48 -6.56
N ASP A 67 7.19 1.57 -7.01
CA ASP A 67 6.72 2.50 -8.03
C ASP A 67 6.40 3.90 -7.46
N SER A 68 5.88 3.94 -6.22
CA SER A 68 5.47 5.20 -5.60
C SER A 68 5.66 5.24 -4.10
N ASN A 69 6.02 6.43 -3.60
CA ASN A 69 6.13 6.73 -2.17
C ASN A 69 5.06 7.74 -1.71
N LEU A 70 4.11 8.09 -2.58
CA LEU A 70 3.01 8.98 -2.23
C LEU A 70 2.01 8.26 -1.32
N GLN A 71 1.36 8.99 -0.41
CA GLN A 71 0.30 8.42 0.41
C GLN A 71 -0.90 7.97 -0.44
N ASN A 72 -1.29 8.74 -1.45
CA ASN A 72 -2.44 8.47 -2.32
C ASN A 72 -2.03 8.55 -3.81
N PRO A 73 -1.33 7.55 -4.36
CA PRO A 73 -0.84 7.59 -5.74
C PRO A 73 -1.92 7.28 -6.78
N GLN A 74 -1.61 7.63 -8.04
CA GLN A 74 -2.33 7.18 -9.23
C GLN A 74 -1.39 6.32 -10.07
N HIS A 75 -1.93 5.26 -10.67
CA HIS A 75 -1.24 4.35 -11.59
C HIS A 75 -2.10 4.10 -12.82
#